data_AF-A0A2D2ATJ0-F1
#
_entry.id   AF-A0A2D2ATJ0-F1
#
_cell.length_a   1.000
_cell.length_b   1.000
_cell.length_c   1.000
_cell.angle_alpha   90.00
_cell.angle_beta   90.00
_cell.angle_gamma   90.00
#
_symmetry.space_group_name_H-M   'P 1'
#
loop_
_entity.id
_entity.type
_entity.pdbx_description
1 polymer ?
#
loop_
_entity_poly.entity_id
_entity_poly.type
_entity_poly.pdbx_seq_one_letter_code
_entity_poly.pdbx_strand_id
1 'polypeptide(L)'
;MRRALTVSLLGLLTASFLSAAPALAQGRGGGQDQQRQEQEAAKKKKRDQEWNQPAAPLPQLRNAGPCPFVKVLYDAGRYVEFKDNQEAVANVAWTGEIQGVSAGCEYKDEEPIRMQVELLFALGKGPQATGDTKHYRYWVAVTQRNQSIIAKEYFDLPVKFTAGQDRAFAQESLKGIVIPRANIETSGSNFEVLIGFEVTPQMAAFNRDGKRFRLQAGSATASTGTPTQP
;
A
#
# COMPACT_ATOMS: atom_id res chain seq x y z
N MET A 1 13.02 54.64 -9.03
CA MET A 1 13.90 55.56 -8.27
C MET A 1 15.26 54.90 -8.15
N ARG A 2 16.18 55.21 -9.07
CA ARG A 2 17.37 56.08 -8.87
C ARG A 2 18.34 55.57 -7.78
N ARG A 3 19.54 55.19 -8.26
CA ARG A 3 20.89 55.57 -7.77
C ARG A 3 21.33 54.98 -6.42
N ALA A 4 22.60 54.81 -6.04
CA ALA A 4 23.95 54.99 -6.60
C ALA A 4 24.90 54.34 -5.54
N LEU A 5 25.95 53.59 -5.88
CA LEU A 5 27.36 54.03 -6.02
C LEU A 5 27.95 54.84 -4.83
N THR A 6 28.92 54.24 -4.13
CA THR A 6 30.12 54.82 -3.44
C THR A 6 30.96 53.61 -2.96
N VAL A 7 32.17 53.23 -3.43
CA VAL A 7 33.47 53.87 -3.71
C VAL A 7 34.14 54.54 -2.50
N SER A 8 35.43 54.18 -2.30
CA SER A 8 36.54 54.87 -1.61
C SER A 8 36.87 54.39 -0.19
N LEU A 9 38.12 54.38 0.34
CA LEU A 9 39.52 54.40 -0.12
C LEU A 9 40.38 54.54 1.18
N LEU A 10 41.60 53.98 1.25
CA LEU A 10 42.72 54.25 2.20
C LEU A 10 42.49 53.97 3.71
N GLY A 11 43.48 53.59 4.54
CA GLY A 11 44.92 53.38 4.38
C GLY A 11 45.61 53.24 5.76
N LEU A 12 46.73 52.51 5.77
CA LEU A 12 47.99 52.70 6.54
C LEU A 12 48.11 52.52 8.09
N LEU A 13 49.15 51.72 8.44
CA LEU A 13 50.08 51.77 9.61
C LEU A 13 49.54 51.23 10.96
N THR A 14 50.19 50.34 11.72
CA THR A 14 51.53 50.37 12.37
C THR A 14 51.92 48.94 12.85
N ALA A 15 53.16 48.44 12.71
CA ALA A 15 54.25 48.40 13.72
C ALA A 15 53.85 47.73 15.07
N SER A 16 54.51 46.78 15.75
CA SER A 16 55.69 45.92 15.58
C SER A 16 55.74 44.87 16.73
N PHE A 17 56.49 43.78 16.56
CA PHE A 17 57.24 42.99 17.58
C PHE A 17 56.54 42.31 18.80
N LEU A 18 56.46 40.97 18.80
CA LEU A 18 57.28 40.00 19.59
C LEU A 18 56.56 38.68 19.95
N SER A 19 57.26 37.58 19.62
CA SER A 19 57.38 36.30 20.33
C SER A 19 56.18 35.34 20.45
N ALA A 20 56.19 34.27 19.65
CA ALA A 20 55.96 32.90 20.13
C ALA A 20 56.47 31.84 19.12
N ALA A 21 57.47 31.08 19.58
CA ALA A 21 57.92 29.72 19.19
C ALA A 21 58.02 29.30 17.70
N PRO A 22 59.12 28.64 17.29
CA PRO A 22 59.11 27.85 16.06
C PRO A 22 58.27 26.60 16.31
N ALA A 23 56.99 26.65 15.96
CA ALA A 23 56.27 25.42 15.62
C ALA A 23 56.87 24.94 14.31
N LEU A 24 57.86 24.05 14.40
CA LEU A 24 58.36 23.29 13.26
C LEU A 24 57.17 22.57 12.62
N ALA A 25 56.72 23.13 11.50
CA ALA A 25 55.91 22.43 10.53
C ALA A 25 56.69 21.19 10.07
N GLN A 26 56.25 20.01 10.52
CA GLN A 26 56.44 18.80 9.74
C GLN A 26 55.14 18.55 8.97
N GLY A 27 55.14 19.04 7.74
CA GLY A 27 54.16 18.66 6.74
C GLY A 27 54.28 17.18 6.42
N ARG A 28 53.13 16.49 6.48
CA ARG A 28 52.83 15.29 5.68
C ARG A 28 51.36 14.94 5.90
N GLY A 29 50.46 15.54 5.11
CA GLY A 29 49.03 15.24 5.20
C GLY A 29 48.23 15.69 3.97
N GLY A 30 48.54 16.87 3.44
CA GLY A 30 47.78 17.45 2.32
C GLY A 30 47.72 16.58 1.05
N GLY A 31 48.80 15.87 0.71
CA GLY A 31 48.83 15.01 -0.49
C GLY A 31 47.97 13.75 -0.40
N GLN A 32 47.85 13.15 0.79
CA GLN A 32 47.01 11.96 0.98
C GLN A 32 45.53 12.31 1.05
N ASP A 33 45.19 13.43 1.69
CA ASP A 33 43.82 13.92 1.77
C ASP A 33 43.31 14.36 0.39
N GLN A 34 44.16 15.03 -0.40
CA GLN A 34 43.83 15.43 -1.77
C GLN A 34 43.63 14.20 -2.68
N GLN A 35 44.50 13.19 -2.60
CA GLN A 35 44.33 11.93 -3.34
C GLN A 35 43.07 11.16 -2.93
N ARG A 36 42.70 11.14 -1.63
CA ARG A 36 41.46 10.51 -1.17
C ARG A 36 40.22 11.22 -1.70
N GLN A 37 40.19 12.56 -1.65
CA GLN A 37 39.09 13.36 -2.19
C GLN A 37 38.92 13.15 -3.70
N GLU A 38 40.03 13.06 -4.44
CA GLU A 38 40.01 12.84 -5.88
C GLU A 38 39.52 11.43 -6.24
N GLN A 39 39.92 10.41 -5.47
CA GLN A 39 39.40 9.05 -5.60
C GLN A 39 37.91 8.94 -5.24
N GLU A 40 37.44 9.65 -4.20
CA GLU A 40 36.04 9.71 -3.82
C GLU A 40 35.19 10.41 -4.87
N ALA A 41 35.70 11.51 -5.45
CA ALA A 41 35.06 12.20 -6.56
C ALA A 41 34.97 11.31 -7.80
N ALA A 42 36.04 10.57 -8.12
CA ALA A 42 36.05 9.63 -9.23
C ALA A 42 35.07 8.46 -9.00
N LYS A 43 35.02 7.90 -7.79
CA LYS A 43 34.06 6.85 -7.40
C LYS A 43 32.61 7.36 -7.47
N LYS A 44 32.35 8.58 -7.00
CA LYS A 44 31.04 9.23 -7.09
C LYS A 44 30.63 9.42 -8.55
N LYS A 45 31.52 9.97 -9.38
CA LYS A 45 31.26 10.16 -10.82
C LYS A 45 30.98 8.85 -11.54
N LYS A 46 31.75 7.80 -11.25
CA LYS A 46 31.54 6.46 -11.82
C LYS A 46 30.20 5.87 -11.38
N ARG A 47 29.85 5.96 -10.09
CA ARG A 47 28.56 5.51 -9.56
C ARG A 47 27.40 6.28 -10.19
N ASP A 48 27.53 7.59 -10.34
CA ASP A 48 26.51 8.43 -10.97
C ASP A 48 26.36 8.09 -12.46
N GLN A 49 27.44 7.71 -13.15
CA GLN A 49 27.37 7.23 -14.54
C GLN A 49 26.72 5.84 -14.66
N GLU A 50 27.00 4.93 -13.73
CA GLU A 50 26.44 3.57 -13.73
C GLU A 50 24.96 3.55 -13.35
N TRP A 51 24.56 4.34 -12.35
CA TRP A 51 23.22 4.28 -11.74
C TRP A 51 22.28 5.41 -12.17
N ASN A 52 22.80 6.53 -12.67
CA ASN A 52 22.03 7.69 -13.10
C ASN A 52 22.03 7.81 -14.64
N GLN A 53 21.88 6.66 -15.31
CA GLN A 53 21.70 6.65 -16.76
C GLN A 53 20.41 7.40 -17.12
N PRO A 54 20.42 8.30 -18.12
CA PRO A 54 19.18 8.85 -18.65
C PRO A 54 18.28 7.69 -19.05
N ALA A 55 17.00 7.77 -18.66
CA ALA A 55 16.04 6.69 -18.86
C ALA A 55 16.18 6.10 -20.26
N ALA A 56 16.47 4.79 -20.34
CA ALA A 56 16.61 4.10 -21.62
C ALA A 56 15.37 4.39 -22.47
N PRO A 57 15.51 4.57 -23.79
CA PRO A 57 14.39 4.69 -24.70
C PRO A 57 13.76 3.31 -24.86
N LEU A 58 13.21 2.77 -23.78
CA LEU A 58 12.27 1.67 -23.86
C LEU A 58 11.13 2.18 -24.74
N PRO A 59 10.69 1.41 -25.75
CA PRO A 59 9.42 1.67 -26.39
C PRO A 59 8.43 1.85 -25.26
N GLN A 60 7.84 3.04 -25.15
CA GLN A 60 6.81 3.28 -24.19
C GLN A 60 5.64 2.40 -24.60
N LEU A 61 5.62 1.14 -24.18
CA LEU A 61 4.41 0.35 -24.07
C LEU A 61 3.64 0.92 -22.88
N ARG A 62 3.32 2.20 -23.01
CA ARG A 62 2.51 2.95 -22.09
C ARG A 62 1.11 2.63 -22.51
N ASN A 63 0.37 2.02 -21.61
CA ASN A 63 -1.03 2.35 -21.45
C ASN A 63 -1.16 3.87 -21.67
N ALA A 64 -1.84 4.26 -22.75
CA ALA A 64 -2.00 5.66 -23.15
C ALA A 64 -2.64 6.52 -22.04
N GLY A 65 -3.17 5.89 -20.99
CA GLY A 65 -3.60 6.55 -19.76
C GLY A 65 -3.36 5.72 -18.48
N PRO A 66 -3.64 6.31 -17.32
CA PRO A 66 -3.56 5.64 -16.01
C PRO A 66 -4.71 4.64 -15.82
N CYS A 67 -4.49 3.53 -15.12
CA CYS A 67 -5.58 2.60 -14.84
C CYS A 67 -6.65 3.22 -13.91
N PRO A 68 -7.91 2.76 -14.01
CA PRO A 68 -8.92 3.01 -12.98
C PRO A 68 -8.43 2.66 -11.58
N PHE A 69 -8.92 3.37 -10.57
CA PHE A 69 -8.59 3.02 -9.20
C PHE A 69 -9.34 1.75 -8.80
N VAL A 70 -8.62 0.72 -8.40
CA VAL A 70 -9.22 -0.50 -7.86
C VAL A 70 -9.12 -0.47 -6.35
N LYS A 71 -10.26 -0.63 -5.66
CA LYS A 71 -10.33 -0.58 -4.20
C LYS A 71 -11.26 -1.66 -3.66
N VAL A 72 -10.91 -2.17 -2.48
CA VAL A 72 -11.83 -2.95 -1.65
C VAL A 72 -12.66 -2.00 -0.82
N LEU A 73 -13.98 -2.14 -0.85
CA LEU A 73 -14.86 -1.34 -0.02
C LEU A 73 -14.73 -1.78 1.45
N TYR A 74 -14.37 -0.86 2.35
CA TYR A 74 -14.07 -1.20 3.75
C TYR A 74 -15.16 -2.03 4.45
N ASP A 75 -16.42 -1.61 4.32
CA ASP A 75 -17.59 -2.26 4.92
C ASP A 75 -17.85 -3.67 4.35
N ALA A 76 -17.30 -3.99 3.19
CA ALA A 76 -17.49 -5.26 2.48
C ALA A 76 -16.17 -6.02 2.22
N GLY A 77 -15.03 -5.50 2.69
CA GLY A 77 -13.72 -6.14 2.51
C GLY A 77 -13.52 -7.35 3.41
N ARG A 78 -14.39 -7.49 4.41
CA ARG A 78 -14.41 -8.58 5.38
C ARG A 78 -15.79 -9.24 5.40
N TYR A 79 -15.79 -10.54 5.58
CA TYR A 79 -16.98 -11.36 5.76
C TYR A 79 -16.87 -11.99 7.15
N VAL A 80 -17.89 -11.83 7.99
CA VAL A 80 -17.94 -12.48 9.31
C VAL A 80 -19.35 -12.95 9.55
N GLU A 81 -19.57 -14.25 9.45
CA GLU A 81 -20.85 -14.88 9.73
C GLU A 81 -20.87 -15.39 11.17
N PHE A 82 -21.85 -14.93 11.93
CA PHE A 82 -22.12 -15.38 13.29
C PHE A 82 -23.32 -16.31 13.31
N LYS A 83 -23.22 -17.37 14.10
CA LYS A 83 -24.38 -18.14 14.51
C LYS A 83 -25.35 -17.23 15.27
N ASP A 84 -26.62 -17.28 14.86
CA ASP A 84 -27.72 -16.51 15.44
C ASP A 84 -27.47 -14.98 15.49
N ASN A 85 -26.58 -14.46 14.63
CA ASN A 85 -26.14 -13.06 14.60
C ASN A 85 -25.55 -12.54 15.93
N GLN A 86 -25.00 -13.42 16.77
CA GLN A 86 -24.38 -13.04 18.03
C GLN A 86 -22.88 -12.77 17.88
N GLU A 87 -22.46 -11.51 18.08
CA GLU A 87 -21.08 -11.04 17.92
C GLU A 87 -20.11 -11.58 18.99
N ALA A 88 -19.76 -12.86 18.93
CA ALA A 88 -18.79 -13.49 19.81
C ALA A 88 -17.86 -14.44 19.03
N VAL A 89 -16.60 -14.55 19.45
CA VAL A 89 -15.62 -15.47 18.83
C VAL A 89 -16.14 -16.90 18.78
N ALA A 90 -16.72 -17.36 19.89
CA ALA A 90 -17.29 -18.70 20.00
C ALA A 90 -18.47 -18.94 19.05
N ASN A 91 -19.08 -17.88 18.53
CA ASN A 91 -20.22 -17.91 17.63
C ASN A 91 -19.84 -17.71 16.16
N VAL A 92 -18.55 -17.53 15.84
CA VAL A 92 -18.11 -17.40 14.43
C VAL A 92 -18.35 -18.71 13.69
N ALA A 93 -19.09 -18.63 12.58
CA ALA A 93 -19.28 -19.73 11.65
C ALA A 93 -18.27 -19.63 10.50
N TRP A 94 -18.21 -18.50 9.79
CA TRP A 94 -17.33 -18.32 8.63
C TRP A 94 -16.71 -16.94 8.62
N THR A 95 -15.48 -16.84 8.13
CA THR A 95 -14.77 -15.57 7.97
C THR A 95 -14.15 -15.46 6.60
N GLY A 96 -13.96 -14.24 6.14
CA GLY A 96 -13.27 -13.94 4.89
C GLY A 96 -12.68 -12.53 4.91
N GLU A 97 -11.57 -12.36 4.22
CA GLU A 97 -10.92 -11.07 4.01
C GLU A 97 -10.33 -11.03 2.61
N ILE A 98 -10.54 -9.92 1.91
CA ILE A 98 -9.86 -9.64 0.65
C ILE A 98 -8.48 -9.06 1.00
N GLN A 99 -7.45 -9.90 0.95
CA GLN A 99 -6.09 -9.55 1.39
C GLN A 99 -5.28 -8.86 0.31
N GLY A 100 -5.55 -9.16 -0.96
CA GLY A 100 -4.76 -8.66 -2.06
C GLY A 100 -5.65 -8.29 -3.23
N VAL A 101 -5.35 -7.15 -3.83
CA VAL A 101 -5.91 -6.73 -5.11
C VAL A 101 -4.77 -6.19 -5.95
N SER A 102 -4.60 -6.73 -7.15
CA SER A 102 -3.73 -6.15 -8.16
C SER A 102 -4.52 -6.00 -9.46
N ALA A 103 -4.14 -5.03 -10.28
CA ALA A 103 -4.85 -4.74 -11.52
C ALA A 103 -3.88 -4.29 -12.62
N GLY A 104 -4.21 -4.69 -13.83
CA GLY A 104 -3.57 -4.22 -15.05
C GLY A 104 -4.65 -3.72 -16.01
N CYS A 105 -4.35 -2.68 -16.77
CA CYS A 105 -5.24 -2.18 -17.80
C CYS A 105 -4.47 -1.95 -19.10
N GLU A 106 -5.20 -1.87 -20.20
CA GLU A 106 -4.70 -1.54 -21.53
C GLU A 106 -5.52 -0.39 -22.13
N TYR A 107 -4.83 0.47 -22.85
CA TYR A 107 -5.41 1.53 -23.66
C TYR A 107 -4.98 1.36 -25.11
N LYS A 108 -5.93 1.54 -26.03
CA LYS A 108 -5.66 1.53 -27.46
C LYS A 108 -6.52 2.60 -28.15
N ASP A 109 -5.88 3.64 -28.68
CA ASP A 109 -6.51 4.74 -29.42
C ASP A 109 -7.80 5.28 -28.80
N GLU A 110 -8.96 5.00 -29.40
CA GLU A 110 -10.32 5.35 -28.92
C GLU A 110 -11.08 4.14 -28.33
N GLU A 111 -10.48 2.94 -28.32
CA GLU A 111 -11.11 1.73 -27.80
C GLU A 111 -11.42 1.86 -26.30
N PRO A 112 -12.45 1.17 -25.78
CA PRO A 112 -12.68 1.08 -24.33
C PRO A 112 -11.45 0.61 -23.56
N ILE A 113 -11.32 1.05 -22.30
CA ILE A 113 -10.24 0.57 -21.43
C ILE A 113 -10.55 -0.89 -21.10
N ARG A 114 -9.59 -1.78 -21.35
CA ARG A 114 -9.68 -3.19 -20.94
C ARG A 114 -8.89 -3.36 -19.65
N MET A 115 -9.47 -3.99 -18.64
CA MET A 115 -8.84 -4.19 -17.35
C MET A 115 -8.94 -5.64 -16.89
N GLN A 116 -7.89 -6.09 -16.23
CA GLN A 116 -7.82 -7.34 -15.50
C GLN A 116 -7.55 -7.05 -14.03
N VAL A 117 -8.19 -7.80 -13.14
CA VAL A 117 -8.02 -7.71 -11.69
C VAL A 117 -7.72 -9.09 -11.14
N GLU A 118 -6.70 -9.20 -10.31
CA GLU A 118 -6.38 -10.39 -9.53
C GLU A 118 -6.73 -10.15 -8.06
N LEU A 119 -7.46 -11.09 -7.47
CA LEU A 119 -7.94 -11.02 -6.09
C LEU A 119 -7.37 -12.18 -5.29
N LEU A 120 -6.93 -11.88 -4.06
CA LEU A 120 -6.55 -12.88 -3.07
C LEU A 120 -7.50 -12.81 -1.88
N PHE A 121 -8.23 -13.89 -1.66
CA PHE A 121 -9.10 -14.08 -0.51
C PHE A 121 -8.41 -14.95 0.54
N ALA A 122 -8.45 -14.52 1.79
CA ALA A 122 -8.15 -15.36 2.95
C ALA A 122 -9.45 -15.68 3.67
N LEU A 123 -9.74 -16.96 3.83
CA LEU A 123 -11.01 -17.48 4.30
C LEU A 123 -10.79 -18.35 5.51
N GLY A 124 -11.75 -18.34 6.44
CA GLY A 124 -11.65 -19.06 7.70
C GLY A 124 -12.94 -19.78 8.08
N LYS A 125 -12.77 -20.98 8.65
CA LYS A 125 -13.80 -21.84 9.20
C LYS A 125 -13.80 -21.69 10.72
N GLY A 126 -14.88 -21.16 11.26
CA GLY A 126 -15.04 -20.94 12.71
C GLY A 126 -15.60 -22.15 13.46
N PRO A 127 -15.66 -22.08 14.80
CA PRO A 127 -16.16 -23.17 15.65
C PRO A 127 -17.65 -23.50 15.43
N GLN A 128 -18.46 -22.56 14.91
CA GLN A 128 -19.87 -22.81 14.58
C GLN A 128 -20.08 -23.19 13.10
N ALA A 129 -19.01 -23.37 12.33
CA ALA A 129 -19.13 -23.79 10.93
C ALA A 129 -19.76 -25.19 10.84
N THR A 130 -20.77 -25.33 9.99
CA THR A 130 -21.33 -26.64 9.64
C THR A 130 -20.71 -27.14 8.34
N GLY A 131 -19.93 -28.23 8.42
CA GLY A 131 -19.29 -28.84 7.26
C GLY A 131 -17.91 -28.27 6.91
N ASP A 132 -17.38 -28.66 5.76
CA ASP A 132 -16.06 -28.29 5.26
C ASP A 132 -16.10 -27.38 4.02
N THR A 133 -17.29 -26.98 3.58
CA THR A 133 -17.49 -26.22 2.34
C THR A 133 -18.36 -24.99 2.60
N LYS A 134 -17.98 -23.86 2.02
CA LYS A 134 -18.74 -22.60 2.07
C LYS A 134 -18.74 -21.95 0.68
N HIS A 135 -19.91 -21.51 0.25
CA HIS A 135 -20.07 -20.69 -0.93
C HIS A 135 -20.14 -19.23 -0.48
N TYR A 136 -19.04 -18.50 -0.68
CA TYR A 136 -19.06 -17.05 -0.52
C TYR A 136 -19.58 -16.42 -1.81
N ARG A 137 -20.07 -15.19 -1.71
CA ARG A 137 -20.40 -14.38 -2.88
C ARG A 137 -19.71 -13.04 -2.74
N TYR A 138 -19.19 -12.53 -3.83
CA TYR A 138 -18.56 -11.21 -3.89
C TYR A 138 -19.10 -10.45 -5.09
N TRP A 139 -18.85 -9.17 -5.14
CA TRP A 139 -19.28 -8.29 -6.21
C TRP A 139 -18.15 -7.39 -6.66
N VAL A 140 -18.25 -6.98 -7.92
CA VAL A 140 -17.40 -5.97 -8.55
C VAL A 140 -18.30 -4.91 -9.15
N ALA A 141 -18.04 -3.66 -8.81
CA ALA A 141 -18.77 -2.51 -9.32
C ALA A 141 -17.82 -1.57 -10.03
N VAL A 142 -18.15 -1.21 -11.27
CA VAL A 142 -17.51 -0.13 -12.01
C VAL A 142 -18.32 1.14 -11.77
N THR A 143 -17.64 2.21 -11.38
CA THR A 143 -18.24 3.48 -11.02
C THR A 143 -17.52 4.63 -11.73
N GLN A 144 -18.25 5.72 -11.96
CA GLN A 144 -17.58 7.00 -12.12
C GLN A 144 -17.04 7.43 -10.75
N ARG A 145 -15.81 7.94 -10.72
CA ARG A 145 -15.09 8.24 -9.48
C ARG A 145 -15.91 9.14 -8.56
N ASN A 146 -16.18 8.65 -7.34
CA ASN A 146 -17.00 9.31 -6.32
C ASN A 146 -18.42 9.71 -6.78
N GLN A 147 -18.98 9.05 -7.80
CA GLN A 147 -20.27 9.41 -8.38
C GLN A 147 -21.18 8.17 -8.48
N SER A 148 -21.67 7.86 -9.68
CA SER A 148 -22.66 6.83 -9.94
C SER A 148 -22.04 5.48 -10.27
N ILE A 149 -22.77 4.42 -9.94
CA ILE A 149 -22.47 3.06 -10.37
C ILE A 149 -22.83 2.94 -11.85
N ILE A 150 -21.88 2.51 -12.67
CA ILE A 150 -22.08 2.22 -14.09
C ILE A 150 -22.61 0.79 -14.25
N ALA A 151 -21.93 -0.15 -13.60
CA ALA A 151 -22.26 -1.57 -13.63
C ALA A 151 -21.87 -2.22 -12.29
N LYS A 152 -22.59 -3.26 -11.89
CA LYS A 152 -22.26 -4.11 -10.74
C LYS A 152 -22.60 -5.55 -11.07
N GLU A 153 -21.64 -6.44 -10.87
CA GLU A 153 -21.79 -7.88 -11.08
C GLU A 153 -21.45 -8.65 -9.80
N TYR A 154 -22.04 -9.84 -9.66
CA TYR A 154 -21.84 -10.74 -8.54
C TYR A 154 -21.21 -12.04 -9.01
N PHE A 155 -20.34 -12.60 -8.18
CA PHE A 155 -19.54 -13.79 -8.47
C PHE A 155 -19.58 -14.75 -7.29
N ASP A 156 -19.74 -16.04 -7.58
CA ASP A 156 -19.69 -17.10 -6.58
C ASP A 156 -18.24 -17.54 -6.33
N LEU A 157 -17.93 -17.77 -5.06
CA LEU A 157 -16.62 -18.22 -4.60
C LEU A 157 -16.81 -19.49 -3.74
N PRO A 158 -16.96 -20.68 -4.38
CA PRO A 158 -17.07 -21.95 -3.68
C PRO A 158 -15.72 -22.36 -3.09
N VAL A 159 -15.66 -22.57 -1.78
CA VAL A 159 -14.42 -22.88 -1.07
C VAL A 159 -14.61 -24.14 -0.24
N LYS A 160 -13.68 -25.08 -0.41
CA LYS A 160 -13.57 -26.29 0.42
C LYS A 160 -12.33 -26.19 1.31
N PHE A 161 -12.52 -26.39 2.60
CA PHE A 161 -11.48 -26.42 3.60
C PHE A 161 -10.91 -27.84 3.70
N THR A 162 -9.59 -27.97 3.60
CA THR A 162 -8.92 -29.25 3.79
C THR A 162 -9.19 -29.80 5.19
N ALA A 163 -9.30 -31.12 5.32
CA ALA A 163 -9.50 -31.78 6.60
C ALA A 163 -8.41 -31.35 7.62
N GLY A 164 -8.83 -31.00 8.83
CA GLY A 164 -7.95 -30.48 9.88
C GLY A 164 -7.46 -29.04 9.69
N GLN A 165 -7.80 -28.38 8.59
CA GLN A 165 -7.50 -26.96 8.37
C GLN A 165 -8.74 -26.09 8.65
N ASP A 166 -8.50 -24.93 9.24
CA ASP A 166 -9.49 -23.88 9.49
C ASP A 166 -9.31 -22.67 8.57
N ARG A 167 -8.30 -22.69 7.69
CA ARG A 167 -7.99 -21.61 6.74
C ARG A 167 -7.92 -22.13 5.32
N ALA A 168 -8.34 -21.28 4.38
CA ALA A 168 -8.20 -21.50 2.96
C ALA A 168 -7.84 -20.17 2.27
N PHE A 169 -7.07 -20.25 1.19
CA PHE A 169 -6.84 -19.12 0.30
C PHE A 169 -7.49 -19.41 -1.05
N ALA A 170 -8.10 -18.39 -1.64
CA ALA A 170 -8.65 -18.47 -2.98
C ALA A 170 -8.13 -17.30 -3.82
N GLN A 171 -7.77 -17.59 -5.06
CA GLN A 171 -7.32 -16.59 -6.03
C GLN A 171 -8.34 -16.51 -7.15
N GLU A 172 -8.79 -15.30 -7.47
CA GLU A 172 -9.72 -15.04 -8.56
C GLU A 172 -9.10 -14.10 -9.58
N SER A 173 -9.23 -14.44 -10.85
CA SER A 173 -8.73 -13.66 -11.98
C SER A 173 -9.90 -13.15 -12.80
N LEU A 174 -10.21 -11.87 -12.65
CA LEU A 174 -11.27 -11.19 -13.39
C LEU A 174 -10.70 -10.59 -14.65
N LYS A 175 -11.02 -11.19 -15.80
CA LYS A 175 -10.56 -10.74 -17.12
C LYS A 175 -11.70 -10.04 -17.85
N GLY A 176 -11.34 -9.02 -18.64
CA GLY A 176 -12.28 -8.41 -19.58
C GLY A 176 -13.24 -7.41 -18.96
N ILE A 177 -12.86 -6.73 -17.88
CA ILE A 177 -13.62 -5.57 -17.41
C ILE A 177 -13.45 -4.48 -18.49
N VAL A 178 -14.54 -4.14 -19.19
CA VAL A 178 -14.56 -3.15 -20.26
C VAL A 178 -15.17 -1.86 -19.72
N ILE A 179 -14.40 -0.77 -19.76
CA ILE A 179 -14.86 0.55 -19.33
C ILE A 179 -14.97 1.45 -20.54
N PRO A 180 -16.18 1.87 -20.93
CA PRO A 180 -16.38 2.71 -22.10
C PRO A 180 -15.74 4.08 -21.87
N ARG A 181 -14.99 4.54 -22.88
CA ARG A 181 -14.48 5.91 -22.95
C ARG A 181 -15.38 6.74 -23.83
N ALA A 182 -15.61 8.00 -23.46
CA ALA A 182 -16.35 8.93 -24.32
C ALA A 182 -15.50 9.37 -25.51
N ASN A 183 -14.20 9.53 -25.30
CA ASN A 183 -13.20 9.90 -26.31
C ASN A 183 -11.78 9.51 -25.84
N ILE A 184 -10.76 9.77 -26.67
CA ILE A 184 -9.36 9.47 -26.36
C ILE A 184 -8.83 10.20 -25.11
N GLU A 185 -9.36 11.38 -24.80
CA GLU A 185 -8.96 12.19 -23.63
C GLU A 185 -9.58 11.66 -22.31
N THR A 186 -10.54 10.74 -22.38
CA THR A 186 -11.17 10.16 -21.20
C THR A 186 -10.18 9.28 -20.45
N SER A 187 -9.68 9.80 -19.32
CA SER A 187 -8.75 9.10 -18.44
C SER A 187 -9.43 8.02 -17.61
N GLY A 188 -8.78 6.88 -17.47
CA GLY A 188 -9.18 5.79 -16.57
C GLY A 188 -9.24 6.22 -15.12
N SER A 189 -8.46 7.22 -14.71
CA SER A 189 -8.54 7.80 -13.35
C SER A 189 -9.90 8.43 -13.02
N ASN A 190 -10.76 8.67 -14.01
CA ASN A 190 -12.13 9.11 -13.80
C ASN A 190 -13.07 7.96 -13.37
N PHE A 191 -12.58 6.72 -13.38
CA PHE A 191 -13.34 5.54 -12.99
C PHE A 191 -12.74 4.89 -11.75
N GLU A 192 -13.59 4.23 -10.98
CA GLU A 192 -13.19 3.38 -9.87
C GLU A 192 -13.86 2.02 -9.99
N VAL A 193 -13.11 0.99 -9.67
CA VAL A 193 -13.61 -0.38 -9.55
C VAL A 193 -13.59 -0.77 -8.08
N LEU A 194 -14.79 -0.94 -7.53
CA LEU A 194 -15.02 -1.28 -6.14
C LEU A 194 -15.33 -2.77 -6.02
N ILE A 195 -14.74 -3.40 -5.03
CA ILE A 195 -14.82 -4.85 -4.81
C ILE A 195 -15.20 -5.11 -3.36
N GLY A 196 -16.06 -6.09 -3.12
CA GLY A 196 -16.42 -6.50 -1.77
C GLY A 196 -17.18 -7.81 -1.75
N PHE A 197 -17.24 -8.45 -0.58
CA PHE A 197 -18.15 -9.55 -0.34
C PHE A 197 -19.61 -9.08 -0.39
N GLU A 198 -20.50 -9.99 -0.77
CA GLU A 198 -21.93 -9.84 -0.49
C GLU A 198 -22.14 -10.06 1.01
N VAL A 199 -22.21 -8.95 1.75
CA VAL A 199 -22.38 -8.91 3.19
C VAL A 199 -23.79 -8.47 3.56
N THR A 200 -24.29 -8.95 4.69
CA THR A 200 -25.55 -8.44 5.25
C THR A 200 -25.36 -7.02 5.82
N PRO A 201 -26.43 -6.23 6.02
CA PRO A 201 -26.33 -4.93 6.68
C PRO A 201 -25.66 -5.01 8.06
N GLN A 202 -25.89 -6.08 8.81
CA GLN A 202 -25.29 -6.32 10.12
C GLN A 202 -23.78 -6.57 10.02
N MET A 203 -23.35 -7.37 9.05
CA MET A 203 -21.93 -7.58 8.75
C MET A 203 -21.25 -6.27 8.34
N ALA A 204 -21.90 -5.47 7.50
CA ALA A 204 -21.37 -4.17 7.08
C ALA A 204 -21.21 -3.20 8.27
N ALA A 205 -22.18 -3.17 9.19
CA ALA A 205 -22.09 -2.39 10.43
C ALA A 205 -20.94 -2.87 11.33
N PHE A 206 -20.83 -4.19 11.55
CA PHE A 206 -19.72 -4.79 12.30
C PHE A 206 -18.36 -4.40 11.69
N ASN A 207 -18.26 -4.41 10.37
CA ASN A 207 -17.04 -4.04 9.66
C ASN A 207 -16.73 -2.55 9.82
N ARG A 208 -17.74 -1.68 9.69
CA ARG A 208 -17.61 -0.23 9.83
C ARG A 208 -17.13 0.20 11.21
N ASP A 209 -17.60 -0.48 12.26
CA ASP A 209 -17.18 -0.23 13.65
C ASP A 209 -15.71 -0.62 13.90
N GLY A 210 -15.01 -1.21 12.91
CA GLY A 210 -13.64 -1.67 13.07
C GLY A 210 -13.51 -2.81 14.07
N LYS A 211 -14.62 -3.47 14.42
CA LYS A 211 -14.62 -4.60 15.35
C LYS A 211 -13.73 -5.68 14.77
N ARG A 212 -12.82 -6.14 15.61
CA ARG A 212 -11.94 -7.28 15.37
C ARG A 212 -11.85 -8.04 16.68
N PHE A 213 -12.00 -9.36 16.61
CA PHE A 213 -11.73 -10.19 17.76
C PHE A 213 -10.24 -10.13 18.05
N ARG A 214 -9.86 -9.28 19.02
CA ARG A 214 -8.55 -9.38 19.65
C ARG A 214 -8.62 -10.62 20.55
N LEU A 215 -7.84 -11.64 20.22
CA LEU A 215 -7.47 -12.64 21.22
C LEU A 215 -6.81 -11.87 22.36
N GLN A 216 -7.49 -11.71 23.51
CA GLN A 216 -6.81 -11.27 24.72
C GLN A 216 -5.89 -12.42 25.15
N ALA A 217 -4.70 -12.46 24.56
CA ALA A 217 -3.59 -13.25 25.09
C ALA A 217 -3.02 -12.47 26.28
N GLY A 218 -3.47 -12.82 27.49
CA GLY A 218 -2.84 -12.40 28.74
C GLY A 218 -3.77 -11.76 29.78
N SER A 219 -3.72 -12.31 30.99
CA SER A 219 -4.26 -11.80 32.26
C SER A 219 -5.78 -11.78 32.48
N ALA A 220 -6.34 -12.98 32.67
CA ALA A 220 -7.21 -13.19 33.82
C ALA A 220 -6.40 -13.98 34.86
N THR A 221 -5.68 -13.26 35.73
CA THR A 221 -5.16 -13.84 36.97
C THR A 221 -6.37 -14.27 37.76
N ALA A 222 -6.60 -15.58 37.85
CA ALA A 222 -7.55 -16.14 38.79
C ALA A 222 -7.09 -15.70 40.20
N SER A 223 -7.81 -14.77 40.81
CA SER A 223 -7.69 -14.52 42.24
C SER A 223 -8.27 -15.74 42.95
N THR A 224 -7.41 -16.71 43.26
CA THR A 224 -7.69 -17.76 44.23
C THR A 224 -7.91 -17.08 45.58
N GLY A 225 -9.18 -16.84 45.91
CA GLY A 225 -9.58 -16.51 47.27
C GLY A 225 -9.23 -17.69 48.17
N THR A 226 -8.32 -17.46 49.11
CA THR A 226 -7.98 -18.40 50.17
C THR A 226 -9.21 -18.65 51.04
N PRO A 227 -9.62 -19.91 51.29
CA PRO A 227 -10.64 -20.20 52.27
C PRO A 227 -10.04 -20.06 53.67
N THR A 228 -10.51 -19.07 54.42
CA THR A 228 -10.31 -19.03 55.87
C THR A 228 -11.24 -20.07 56.51
N GLN A 229 -10.68 -20.95 57.31
CA GLN A 229 -11.40 -21.95 58.09
C GLN A 229 -10.64 -22.14 59.42
N PRO A 230 -11.31 -22.64 60.47
CA PRO A 230 -12.43 -22.05 61.21
C PRO A 230 -11.98 -21.16 62.39
#